data_AF-A0A1A7Z575-F1
#
_entry.id   AF-A0A1A7Z575-F1
#
_cell.length_a   1.000
_cell.length_b   1.000
_cell.length_c   1.000
_cell.angle_alpha   90.00
_cell.angle_beta   90.00
_cell.angle_gamma   90.00
#
_symmetry.space_group_name_H-M   'P 1'
#
loop_
_entity.id
_entity.type
_entity.pdbx_description
1 polymer ?
#
loop_
_entity_poly.entity_id
_entity_poly.type
_entity_poly.pdbx_seq_one_letter_code
_entity_poly.pdbx_strand_id
1 'polypeptide(L)'
;SFGPKDRRTQDLWFDMTDVQHGQVRVHNILSNSYKQAVRVALSFDFPFYGHYLRQIVIATGGFIFTGDVTHRMLTTTQYIAPLMADFDPGHS
;
A
#
# COMPACT_ATOMS: atom_id res chain seq x y z
N SER A 1 1.48 -18.81 -12.96
CA SER A 1 1.63 -18.95 -11.51
C SER A 1 2.86 -18.16 -11.14
N PHE A 2 2.74 -17.10 -10.33
CA PHE A 2 3.84 -16.16 -10.05
C PHE A 2 4.86 -16.74 -9.05
N GLY A 3 5.48 -17.86 -9.42
CA GLY A 3 6.50 -18.51 -8.60
C GLY A 3 7.89 -17.95 -8.87
N PRO A 4 8.89 -18.22 -8.00
CA PRO A 4 10.26 -17.69 -8.13
C PRO A 4 10.98 -18.07 -9.43
N LYS A 5 10.52 -19.11 -10.12
CA LYS A 5 11.07 -19.58 -11.41
C LYS A 5 10.32 -19.04 -12.63
N ASP A 6 9.22 -18.32 -12.44
CA ASP A 6 8.46 -17.73 -13.54
C ASP A 6 9.18 -16.47 -14.03
N ARG A 7 9.77 -16.55 -15.24
CA ARG A 7 10.48 -15.43 -15.88
C ARG A 7 9.59 -14.20 -16.06
N ARG A 8 8.27 -14.37 -16.18
CA ARG A 8 7.32 -13.26 -16.31
C ARG A 8 7.23 -12.41 -15.05
N THR A 9 7.69 -12.92 -13.91
CA THR A 9 7.74 -12.15 -12.66
C THR A 9 8.70 -10.97 -12.78
N GLN A 10 9.75 -11.08 -13.61
CA GLN A 10 10.68 -9.97 -13.88
C GLN A 10 9.98 -8.79 -14.56
N ASP A 11 9.04 -9.08 -15.45
CA ASP A 11 8.27 -8.06 -16.20
C ASP A 11 7.25 -7.32 -15.33
N LEU A 12 6.97 -7.81 -14.11
CA LEU A 12 6.07 -7.17 -13.15
C LEU A 12 6.79 -6.16 -12.23
N TRP A 13 8.12 -6.17 -12.20
CA TRP A 13 8.88 -5.21 -11.41
C TRP A 13 8.85 -3.85 -12.07
N PHE A 14 8.60 -2.83 -11.27
CA PHE A 14 8.59 -1.45 -11.70
C PHE A 14 9.84 -0.74 -11.17
N ASP A 15 10.60 -0.10 -12.06
CA ASP A 15 11.72 0.73 -11.65
C ASP A 15 11.20 2.07 -11.11
N MET A 16 11.35 2.28 -9.80
CA MET A 16 10.91 3.51 -9.14
C MET A 16 11.74 4.74 -9.53
N THR A 17 12.90 4.56 -10.17
CA THR A 17 13.76 5.65 -10.65
C THR A 17 13.43 6.09 -12.07
N ASP A 18 12.62 5.32 -12.79
CA ASP A 18 12.20 5.65 -14.15
C ASP A 18 11.06 6.69 -14.13
N VAL A 19 11.46 7.95 -14.23
CA VAL A 19 10.58 9.13 -14.25
C VAL A 19 9.65 9.15 -15.48
N GLN A 20 9.95 8.39 -16.54
CA GLN A 20 9.16 8.36 -17.78
C GLN A 20 7.89 7.51 -17.66
N HIS A 21 7.92 6.45 -16.82
CA HIS A 21 6.81 5.50 -16.69
C HIS A 21 5.95 5.71 -15.45
N GLY A 22 6.42 6.51 -14.48
CA GLY A 22 5.71 6.75 -13.22
C GLY A 22 5.45 8.23 -13.01
N GLN A 23 4.28 8.73 -13.40
CA GLN A 23 3.82 10.02 -12.88
C GLN A 23 3.61 9.88 -11.37
N VAL A 24 4.62 10.23 -10.58
CA VAL A 24 4.52 10.33 -9.14
C VAL A 24 3.47 11.39 -8.84
N ARG A 25 2.26 10.95 -8.47
CA ARG A 25 1.20 11.85 -8.05
C ARG A 25 1.46 12.25 -6.61
N VAL A 26 2.12 13.39 -6.45
CA VAL A 26 2.31 14.01 -5.15
C VAL A 26 0.94 14.48 -4.64
N HIS A 27 0.49 13.88 -3.53
CA HIS A 27 -0.77 14.26 -2.93
C HIS A 27 -0.54 15.34 -1.86
N ASN A 28 -0.94 16.58 -2.15
CA ASN A 28 -0.65 17.75 -1.30
C ASN A 28 -1.05 17.57 0.17
N ILE A 29 -2.17 16.87 0.43
CA ILE A 29 -2.65 16.59 1.80
C ILE A 29 -1.77 15.56 2.51
N LEU A 30 -1.29 14.54 1.81
CA LEU A 30 -0.42 13.51 2.41
C LEU A 30 1.00 14.04 2.59
N SER A 31 1.46 14.94 1.71
CA SER A 31 2.81 15.49 1.75
C SER A 31 3.02 16.57 2.82
N ASN A 32 1.97 17.30 3.20
CA ASN A 32 2.11 18.50 4.04
C ASN A 32 1.37 18.44 5.39
N SER A 33 0.66 17.34 5.70
CA SER A 33 -0.17 17.27 6.92
C SER A 33 0.14 16.04 7.78
N TYR A 34 0.34 16.26 9.08
CA TYR A 34 0.52 15.20 10.07
C TYR A 34 -0.79 14.44 10.32
N LYS A 35 -0.73 13.09 10.38
CA LYS A 35 -1.86 12.17 10.68
C LYS A 35 -3.06 12.28 9.74
N GLN A 36 -2.82 12.34 8.43
CA GLN A 36 -3.89 12.30 7.42
C GLN A 36 -4.00 10.93 6.74
N ALA A 37 -5.17 10.65 6.19
CA ALA A 37 -5.42 9.46 5.39
C ALA A 37 -6.34 9.78 4.20
N VAL A 38 -6.03 9.23 3.03
CA VAL A 38 -6.74 9.55 1.77
C VAL A 38 -7.28 8.29 1.13
N ARG A 39 -8.54 8.32 0.72
CA ARG A 39 -9.16 7.26 -0.09
C ARG A 39 -8.66 7.34 -1.52
N VAL A 40 -8.20 6.21 -2.06
CA VAL A 40 -7.72 6.07 -3.42
C VAL A 40 -8.46 4.94 -4.10
N ALA A 41 -9.03 5.22 -5.27
CA ALA A 41 -9.61 4.20 -6.15
C ALA A 41 -8.49 3.54 -6.96
N LEU A 42 -8.47 2.20 -6.97
CA LEU A 42 -7.54 1.41 -7.75
C LEU A 42 -8.05 1.24 -9.18
N SER A 43 -7.13 1.23 -10.14
CA SER A 43 -7.44 0.97 -11.55
C SER A 43 -7.57 -0.52 -11.88
N PHE A 44 -7.41 -1.39 -10.88
CA PHE A 44 -7.46 -2.85 -11.03
C PHE A 44 -8.06 -3.50 -9.78
N ASP A 45 -8.52 -4.74 -9.93
CA ASP A 45 -9.00 -5.56 -8.83
C ASP A 45 -7.81 -6.12 -8.04
N PHE A 46 -7.60 -5.64 -6.82
CA PHE A 46 -6.52 -6.11 -5.97
C PHE A 46 -7.00 -7.29 -5.10
N PRO A 47 -6.49 -8.53 -5.33
CA PRO A 47 -6.88 -9.68 -4.52
C PRO A 47 -6.25 -9.59 -3.13
N PHE A 48 -7.08 -9.63 -2.09
CA PHE A 48 -6.66 -9.58 -0.70
C PHE A 48 -7.50 -10.58 0.11
N TYR A 49 -6.86 -11.60 0.71
CA TYR A 49 -7.50 -12.66 1.52
C TYR A 49 -8.91 -13.10 1.04
N GLY A 50 -9.00 -13.53 -0.22
CA GLY A 50 -10.23 -14.13 -0.78
C GLY A 50 -11.30 -13.15 -1.27
N HIS A 51 -11.03 -11.85 -1.28
CA HIS A 51 -11.90 -10.84 -1.89
C HIS A 51 -11.09 -9.85 -2.74
N TYR A 52 -11.78 -9.05 -3.55
CA TYR A 52 -11.15 -8.05 -4.42
C TYR A 52 -11.42 -6.64 -3.90
N LEU A 53 -10.38 -5.81 -3.86
CA LEU A 53 -10.45 -4.42 -3.45
C LEU A 53 -10.32 -3.52 -4.67
N ARG A 54 -11.18 -2.49 -4.74
CA ARG A 54 -11.08 -1.37 -5.70
C ARG A 54 -10.85 -0.02 -5.04
N GLN A 55 -10.83 0.02 -3.71
CA GLN A 55 -10.60 1.24 -2.96
C GLN A 55 -9.76 0.91 -1.73
N ILE A 56 -8.77 1.76 -1.45
CA ILE A 56 -7.90 1.68 -0.28
C ILE A 56 -7.81 3.04 0.39
N VAL A 57 -7.30 3.08 1.62
CA VAL A 57 -6.96 4.32 2.33
C VAL A 57 -5.47 4.36 2.59
N ILE A 58 -4.77 5.39 2.11
CA ILE A 58 -3.34 5.60 2.33
C ILE A 58 -3.17 6.57 3.48
N ALA A 59 -2.46 6.18 4.54
CA ALA A 59 -2.17 7.03 5.68
C ALA A 59 -0.72 7.57 5.65
N THR A 60 -0.53 8.79 6.15
CA THR A 60 0.81 9.41 6.27
C THR A 60 1.76 8.67 7.22
N GLY A 61 1.24 7.71 8.01
CA GLY A 61 2.03 6.84 8.88
C GLY A 61 2.68 5.64 8.18
N GLY A 62 2.66 5.58 6.84
CA GLY A 62 3.34 4.53 6.08
C GLY A 62 2.58 3.19 6.02
N PHE A 63 1.25 3.24 6.15
CA PHE A 63 0.39 2.07 6.03
C PHE A 63 -0.83 2.32 5.14
N ILE A 64 -1.34 1.24 4.56
CA ILE A 64 -2.53 1.20 3.72
C ILE A 64 -3.61 0.45 4.47
N PHE A 65 -4.76 1.07 4.67
CA PHE A 65 -5.94 0.41 5.19
C PHE A 65 -6.74 -0.19 4.02
N THR A 66 -7.08 -1.47 4.16
CA THR A 66 -7.72 -2.30 3.14
C THR A 66 -9.13 -2.74 3.50
N GLY A 67 -9.62 -2.38 4.70
CA GLY A 67 -10.96 -2.74 5.14
C GLY A 67 -12.06 -2.04 4.34
N ASP A 68 -13.08 -2.80 3.94
CA ASP A 68 -14.27 -2.30 3.23
C ASP A 68 -15.23 -1.55 4.17
N VAL A 69 -15.17 -1.83 5.48
CA VAL A 69 -16.11 -1.30 6.49
C VAL A 69 -15.36 -0.89 7.77
N THR A 70 -15.67 0.30 8.30
CA THR A 70 -15.26 0.73 9.65
C THR A 70 -15.89 -0.19 10.70
N HIS A 71 -15.15 -1.19 11.17
CA HIS A 71 -15.58 -2.04 12.28
C HIS A 71 -15.40 -1.32 13.62
N ARG A 72 -16.37 -1.47 14.53
CA ARG A 72 -16.43 -0.81 15.85
C ARG A 72 -15.35 -1.29 16.84
N MET A 73 -14.57 -2.31 16.47
CA MET A 73 -13.42 -2.84 17.23
C MET A 73 -12.14 -2.71 16.42
N LEU A 74 -11.09 -2.17 17.05
CA LEU A 74 -9.79 -1.84 16.44
C LEU A 74 -8.95 -3.07 16.00
N THR A 75 -9.37 -4.28 16.35
CA THR A 75 -8.69 -5.54 15.98
C THR A 75 -9.04 -6.05 14.58
N THR A 76 -10.04 -5.47 13.91
CA THR A 76 -10.37 -5.75 12.48
C THR A 76 -9.87 -4.62 11.58
N THR A 77 -8.71 -4.05 11.93
CA THR A 77 -8.00 -3.15 11.02
C THR A 77 -7.18 -4.03 10.08
N GLN A 78 -7.70 -4.31 8.89
CA GLN A 78 -6.89 -4.93 7.85
C GLN A 78 -6.03 -3.83 7.23
N TYR A 79 -4.72 -3.95 7.41
CA TYR A 79 -3.78 -2.99 6.88
C TYR A 79 -2.51 -3.67 6.37
N ILE A 80 -1.87 -3.04 5.40
CA ILE A 80 -0.54 -3.36 4.92
C ILE A 80 0.36 -2.24 5.42
N ALA A 81 1.34 -2.53 6.29
CA ALA A 81 2.25 -1.52 6.83
C ALA A 81 3.72 -1.88 6.55
N PRO A 82 4.23 -1.56 5.36
CA PRO A 82 5.63 -1.81 5.03
C PRO A 82 6.60 -0.97 5.88
N LEU A 83 6.17 0.18 6.40
CA LEU A 83 7.02 1.15 7.10
C LEU A 83 6.68 1.35 8.60
N MET A 84 5.73 0.57 9.15
CA MET A 84 5.44 0.61 10.61
C MET A 84 6.15 -0.50 11.39
N ALA A 85 6.99 -1.31 10.73
CA ALA A 85 7.89 -2.20 11.45
C ALA A 85 9.02 -1.36 12.04
N ASP A 86 9.33 -1.62 13.30
CA ASP A 86 10.55 -1.11 13.92
C ASP A 86 11.73 -1.84 13.25
N PHE A 87 12.45 -1.11 12.39
CA PHE A 87 13.62 -1.61 11.69
C PHE A 87 14.92 -1.13 12.33
N ASP A 88 14.88 -0.60 13.57
CA ASP A 88 16.10 -0.17 14.26
C ASP A 88 17.01 -1.38 14.55
N PRO A 89 18.18 -1.50 13.89
CA PRO A 89 19.13 -2.57 14.17
C PRO A 89 19.84 -2.41 15.52
N GLY A 90 19.62 -1.29 16.23
CA GLY A 90 20.19 -0.99 17.55
C GLY A 90 19.47 -1.69 18.72
N HIS A 91 18.39 -2.43 18.48
CA HIS A 91 17.81 -3.35 19.45
C HIS A 91 18.31 -4.78 19.17
N SER A 92 19.47 -5.12 19.75
CA SER A 92 19.97 -6.49 19.93
C SER A 92 20.66 -6.62 21.28
#